data_AF-A0A6L8U3M2-F1
#
_entry.id   AF-A0A6L8U3M2-F1
#
_cell.length_a   1.000
_cell.length_b   1.000
_cell.length_c   1.000
_cell.angle_alpha   90.00
_cell.angle_beta   90.00
_cell.angle_gamma   90.00
#
_symmetry.space_group_name_H-M   'P 1'
#
loop_
_entity.id
_entity.type
_entity.pdbx_description
1 polymer ?
#
loop_
_entity_poly.entity_id
_entity_poly.type
_entity_poly.pdbx_seq_one_letter_code
_entity_poly.pdbx_strand_id
1 'polypeptide(L)'
;ANVGIGFGGPVIKDGKVYLLDRNEQDGKDIFRCFDFSNGKELWKYTYDAPGTVQFPGSRSVPAIDGNLVYSCGQNGDLYCFDVKSHQPVWHKNVWTDFGGGRLPTWAISQNPLIYGDLLIIASQAPEAGVVAYNKLTGDIAWKTPSLGAAG
;
A
#
# COMPACT_ATOMS: atom_id res chain seq x y z
N ALA A 1 -7.60 -10.19 16.96
CA ALA A 1 -6.32 -9.58 16.59
C ALA A 1 -6.20 -8.19 17.22
N ASN A 2 -4.99 -7.77 17.60
CA ASN A 2 -4.72 -6.39 18.01
C ASN A 2 -3.93 -5.73 16.87
N VAL A 3 -4.54 -4.78 16.18
CA VAL A 3 -3.97 -4.10 15.00
C VAL A 3 -3.81 -2.62 15.31
N GLY A 4 -2.86 -1.98 14.61
CA GLY A 4 -2.64 -0.54 14.68
C GLY A 4 -3.83 0.27 14.18
N ILE A 5 -3.81 1.57 14.43
CA ILE A 5 -4.85 2.49 13.98
C ILE A 5 -4.81 2.66 12.45
N GLY A 6 -5.98 2.93 11.86
CA GLY A 6 -6.12 3.13 10.43
C GLY A 6 -7.57 3.27 9.98
N PHE A 7 -7.73 3.69 8.73
CA PHE A 7 -8.97 3.86 8.00
C PHE A 7 -9.08 2.87 6.83
N GLY A 8 -7.99 2.15 6.52
CA GLY A 8 -7.96 1.11 5.49
C GLY A 8 -8.65 -0.18 5.93
N GLY A 9 -9.28 -0.87 4.99
CA GLY A 9 -9.90 -2.18 5.19
C GLY A 9 -8.97 -3.34 4.81
N PRO A 10 -9.32 -4.57 5.23
CA PRO A 10 -8.58 -5.76 4.81
C PRO A 10 -9.02 -6.27 3.44
N VAL A 11 -8.21 -7.14 2.83
CA VAL A 11 -8.61 -8.01 1.73
C VAL A 11 -8.53 -9.48 2.16
N ILE A 12 -9.46 -10.31 1.70
CA ILE A 12 -9.60 -11.70 2.14
C ILE A 12 -9.46 -12.63 0.93
N LYS A 13 -8.67 -13.69 1.08
CA LYS A 13 -8.53 -14.76 0.08
C LYS A 13 -8.10 -16.06 0.74
N ASP A 14 -8.69 -17.18 0.32
CA ASP A 14 -8.29 -18.54 0.71
C ASP A 14 -8.12 -18.71 2.24
N GLY A 15 -9.10 -18.20 2.99
CA GLY A 15 -9.12 -18.26 4.46
C GLY A 15 -8.09 -17.35 5.16
N LYS A 16 -7.47 -16.41 4.44
CA LYS A 16 -6.49 -15.47 4.98
C LYS A 16 -6.97 -14.03 4.85
N VAL A 17 -6.66 -13.21 5.85
CA VAL A 17 -6.97 -11.77 5.91
C VAL A 17 -5.68 -10.99 5.81
N TYR A 18 -5.56 -10.12 4.81
CA TYR A 18 -4.41 -9.25 4.61
C TYR A 18 -4.79 -7.81 4.94
N LEU A 19 -3.98 -7.15 5.76
CA LEU A 19 -4.24 -5.80 6.24
C LEU A 19 -2.92 -5.04 6.38
N LEU A 20 -2.91 -3.78 5.97
CA LEU A 20 -1.86 -2.85 6.34
C LEU A 20 -2.31 -2.12 7.61
N ASP A 21 -1.49 -2.14 8.65
CA ASP A 21 -1.64 -1.24 9.80
C ASP A 21 -0.36 -0.47 10.06
N ARG A 22 -0.38 0.39 11.09
CA ARG A 22 0.72 1.27 11.41
C ARG A 22 0.97 1.33 12.91
N ASN A 23 2.24 1.29 13.30
CA ASN A 23 2.70 1.74 14.60
C ASN A 23 3.19 3.19 14.50
N GLU A 24 2.36 4.13 14.97
CA GLU A 24 2.70 5.55 14.96
C GLU A 24 3.89 5.92 15.84
N GLN A 25 4.08 5.22 16.95
CA GLN A 25 5.14 5.55 17.92
C GLN A 25 6.52 5.33 17.30
N ASP A 26 6.64 4.27 16.51
CA ASP A 26 7.90 3.89 15.86
C ASP A 26 8.02 4.44 14.43
N GLY A 27 6.94 5.02 13.89
CA GLY A 27 6.89 5.45 12.49
C GLY A 27 7.02 4.29 11.51
N LYS A 28 6.34 3.18 11.77
CA LYS A 28 6.46 1.94 10.97
C LYS A 28 5.11 1.46 10.47
N ASP A 29 5.07 1.11 9.20
CA ASP A 29 3.93 0.40 8.61
C ASP A 29 4.18 -1.11 8.70
N ILE A 30 3.11 -1.86 8.92
CA ILE A 30 3.16 -3.30 9.15
C ILE A 30 2.08 -3.96 8.30
N PHE A 31 2.53 -4.71 7.30
CA PHE A 31 1.67 -5.53 6.48
C PHE A 31 1.48 -6.89 7.15
N ARG A 32 0.23 -7.27 7.42
CA ARG A 32 -0.11 -8.44 8.23
C ARG A 32 -0.97 -9.41 7.48
N CYS A 33 -0.85 -10.68 7.87
CA CYS A 33 -1.71 -11.76 7.45
C CYS A 33 -2.27 -12.48 8.68
N PHE A 34 -3.58 -12.71 8.70
CA PHE A 34 -4.28 -13.44 9.74
C PHE A 34 -5.05 -14.63 9.17
N ASP A 35 -5.26 -15.65 9.99
CA ASP A 35 -6.22 -16.71 9.72
C ASP A 35 -7.65 -16.16 9.87
N PHE A 36 -8.48 -16.34 8.84
CA PHE A 36 -9.84 -15.82 8.83
C PHE A 36 -10.75 -16.49 9.86
N SER A 37 -10.51 -17.76 10.20
CA SER A 37 -11.39 -18.54 11.09
C SER A 37 -11.26 -18.14 12.56
N ASN A 38 -10.07 -17.68 12.97
CA ASN A 38 -9.76 -17.46 14.40
C ASN A 38 -9.02 -16.14 14.67
N GLY A 39 -8.64 -15.38 13.64
CA GLY A 39 -7.97 -14.09 13.77
C GLY A 39 -6.53 -14.17 14.30
N LYS A 40 -5.90 -15.36 14.28
CA LYS A 40 -4.49 -15.55 14.65
C LYS A 40 -3.59 -14.92 13.59
N GLU A 41 -2.59 -14.14 14.02
CA GLU A 41 -1.56 -13.63 13.12
C GLU A 41 -0.73 -14.80 12.58
N LEU A 42 -0.70 -14.94 11.26
CA LEU A 42 0.09 -15.96 10.56
C LEU A 42 1.50 -15.44 10.29
N TRP A 43 1.60 -14.20 9.82
CA TRP A 43 2.87 -13.52 9.56
C TRP A 43 2.67 -12.01 9.44
N LYS A 44 3.78 -11.28 9.50
CA LYS A 44 3.83 -9.85 9.21
C LYS A 44 5.15 -9.46 8.57
N TYR A 45 5.12 -8.37 7.83
CA TYR A 45 6.28 -7.67 7.31
C TYR A 45 6.23 -6.21 7.78
N THR A 46 7.34 -5.68 8.30
CA THR A 46 7.41 -4.34 8.88
C THR A 46 8.47 -3.54 8.14
N TYR A 47 8.14 -2.30 7.76
CA TYR A 47 9.06 -1.38 7.11
C TYR A 47 8.99 0.02 7.73
N ASP A 48 10.07 0.78 7.57
CA ASP A 48 10.15 2.15 8.04
C ASP A 48 9.27 3.04 7.17
N ALA A 49 8.39 3.80 7.82
CA ALA A 49 7.49 4.76 7.19
C ALA A 49 7.47 6.01 8.08
N PRO A 50 8.58 6.76 8.17
CA PRO A 50 8.77 7.80 9.18
C PRO A 50 7.81 8.98 9.02
N GLY A 51 7.62 9.72 10.10
CA GLY A 51 6.77 10.91 10.15
C GLY A 51 5.38 10.63 10.74
N THR A 52 4.65 11.69 10.98
CA THR A 52 3.27 11.64 11.50
C THR A 52 2.38 12.55 10.66
N VAL A 53 1.11 12.21 10.60
CA VAL A 53 0.08 12.99 9.91
C VAL A 53 -1.04 13.28 10.89
N GLN A 54 -1.80 14.34 10.65
CA GLN A 54 -2.85 14.81 11.58
C GLN A 54 -3.89 13.73 11.91
N PHE A 55 -4.17 12.84 10.95
CA PHE A 55 -5.06 11.69 11.12
C PHE A 55 -4.24 10.41 11.01
N PRO A 56 -3.66 9.89 12.09
CA PRO A 56 -2.72 8.78 11.99
C PRO A 56 -3.37 7.46 11.53
N GLY A 57 -2.56 6.56 10.99
CA GLY A 57 -2.94 5.19 10.62
C GLY A 57 -2.92 4.88 9.13
N SER A 58 -2.90 3.59 8.79
CA SER A 58 -2.98 3.14 7.40
C SER A 58 -4.32 3.52 6.77
N ARG A 59 -4.36 3.71 5.45
CA ARG A 59 -5.59 4.15 4.74
C ARG A 59 -5.95 3.34 3.52
N SER A 60 -4.99 2.58 2.99
CA SER A 60 -5.17 1.81 1.78
C SER A 60 -5.81 0.46 2.09
N VAL A 61 -6.76 0.06 1.26
CA VAL A 61 -7.23 -1.33 1.17
C VAL A 61 -6.28 -2.06 0.22
N PRO A 62 -5.58 -3.13 0.66
CA PRO A 62 -4.73 -3.89 -0.23
C PRO A 62 -5.54 -4.56 -1.35
N ALA A 63 -4.91 -4.77 -2.51
CA ALA A 63 -5.47 -5.58 -3.60
C ALA A 63 -4.78 -6.94 -3.67
N ILE A 64 -5.47 -7.98 -4.14
CA ILE A 64 -4.90 -9.32 -4.28
C ILE A 64 -5.22 -9.91 -5.64
N ASP A 65 -4.22 -10.52 -6.28
CA ASP A 65 -4.39 -11.31 -7.49
C ASP A 65 -3.44 -12.52 -7.46
N GLY A 66 -3.98 -13.71 -7.70
CA GLY A 66 -3.20 -14.94 -7.59
C GLY A 66 -2.49 -15.07 -6.23
N ASN A 67 -1.16 -15.15 -6.25
CA ASN A 67 -0.31 -15.23 -5.06
C ASN A 67 0.30 -13.88 -4.67
N LEU A 68 -0.13 -12.77 -5.28
CA LEU A 68 0.46 -11.46 -5.04
C LEU A 68 -0.53 -10.54 -4.35
N VAL A 69 -0.07 -9.87 -3.28
CA VAL A 69 -0.84 -8.85 -2.55
C VAL A 69 -0.14 -7.51 -2.67
N TYR A 70 -0.91 -6.48 -2.94
CA TYR A 70 -0.43 -5.15 -3.21
C TYR A 70 -0.95 -4.18 -2.16
N SER A 71 -0.07 -3.45 -1.51
CA SER A 71 -0.43 -2.50 -0.46
C SER A 71 0.26 -1.16 -0.68
N CYS A 72 -0.42 -0.06 -0.35
CA CYS A 72 0.15 1.28 -0.38
C CYS A 72 0.14 1.91 1.01
N GLY A 73 1.33 2.21 1.54
CA GLY A 73 1.50 2.92 2.81
C GLY A 73 1.15 4.41 2.73
N GLN A 74 1.01 5.05 3.88
CA GLN A 74 0.67 6.47 3.97
C GLN A 74 1.74 7.40 3.38
N ASN A 75 2.98 6.92 3.30
CA ASN A 75 4.11 7.64 2.71
C ASN A 75 4.27 7.35 1.20
N GLY A 76 3.35 6.59 0.60
CA GLY A 76 3.39 6.21 -0.81
C GLY A 76 4.12 4.90 -1.10
N ASP A 77 4.58 4.18 -0.08
CA ASP A 77 5.26 2.89 -0.25
C ASP A 77 4.31 1.85 -0.84
N LEU A 78 4.48 1.57 -2.12
CA LEU A 78 3.72 0.59 -2.88
C LEU A 78 4.53 -0.69 -2.96
N TYR A 79 4.04 -1.72 -2.29
CA TYR A 79 4.65 -3.03 -2.27
C TYR A 79 3.81 -4.05 -3.03
N CYS A 80 4.50 -5.02 -3.62
CA CYS A 80 3.94 -6.30 -4.01
C CYS A 80 4.56 -7.39 -3.16
N PHE A 81 3.74 -8.16 -2.44
CA PHE A 81 4.16 -9.27 -1.60
C PHE A 81 3.75 -10.60 -2.22
N ASP A 82 4.64 -11.59 -2.18
CA ASP A 82 4.28 -12.97 -2.50
C ASP A 82 3.74 -13.68 -1.25
N VAL A 83 2.52 -14.22 -1.34
CA VAL A 83 1.84 -14.90 -0.21
C VAL A 83 2.47 -16.22 0.17
N LYS A 84 3.39 -16.77 -0.64
CA LYS A 84 4.10 -18.01 -0.33
C LYS A 84 5.36 -17.77 0.47
N SER A 85 6.18 -16.82 0.01
CA SER A 85 7.43 -16.44 0.68
C SER A 85 7.23 -15.45 1.83
N HIS A 86 6.10 -14.74 1.85
CA HIS A 86 5.79 -13.64 2.76
C HIS A 86 6.78 -12.46 2.64
N GLN A 87 7.42 -12.31 1.48
CA GLN A 87 8.41 -11.27 1.21
C GLN A 87 7.96 -10.36 0.06
N PRO A 88 8.46 -9.11 0.01
CA PRO A 88 8.33 -8.26 -1.16
C PRO A 88 8.92 -8.91 -2.40
N VAL A 89 8.16 -8.90 -3.50
CA VAL A 89 8.65 -9.16 -4.86
C VAL A 89 9.27 -7.89 -5.43
N TRP A 90 8.62 -6.75 -5.21
CA TRP A 90 9.11 -5.43 -5.60
C TRP A 90 8.52 -4.35 -4.69
N HIS A 91 9.16 -3.19 -4.70
CA HIS A 91 8.78 -1.98 -3.97
C HIS A 91 9.00 -0.75 -4.85
N LYS A 92 8.06 0.21 -4.76
CA LYS A 92 8.10 1.54 -5.38
C LYS A 92 7.57 2.57 -4.39
N ASN A 93 7.78 3.85 -4.65
CA ASN A 93 7.14 4.89 -3.88
C ASN A 93 6.35 5.84 -4.79
N VAL A 94 5.02 5.71 -4.78
CA VAL A 94 4.12 6.45 -5.69
C VAL A 94 4.12 7.96 -5.43
N TRP A 95 4.69 8.42 -4.32
CA TRP A 95 4.82 9.84 -4.01
C TRP A 95 6.17 10.38 -4.48
N THR A 96 7.27 9.82 -3.97
CA THR A 96 8.62 10.36 -4.23
C THR A 96 9.12 10.05 -5.63
N ASP A 97 8.70 8.95 -6.26
CA ASP A 97 9.12 8.58 -7.62
C ASP A 97 8.62 9.60 -8.68
N PHE A 98 7.68 10.48 -8.30
CA PHE A 98 7.05 11.47 -9.18
C PHE A 98 7.09 12.89 -8.58
N GLY A 99 8.20 13.23 -7.92
CA GLY A 99 8.49 14.60 -7.46
C GLY A 99 7.78 15.00 -6.17
N GLY A 100 7.23 14.04 -5.43
CA GLY A 100 6.60 14.27 -4.14
C GLY A 100 7.56 14.84 -3.09
N GLY A 101 7.19 15.98 -2.51
CA GLY A 101 7.91 16.62 -1.40
C GLY A 101 7.20 16.40 -0.07
N ARG A 102 6.72 17.48 0.56
CA ARG A 102 5.92 17.41 1.79
C ARG A 102 4.64 16.61 1.56
N LEU A 103 4.39 15.60 2.40
CA LEU A 103 3.19 14.77 2.31
C LEU A 103 1.91 15.62 2.30
N PRO A 104 0.87 15.21 1.54
CA PRO A 104 -0.44 15.85 1.58
C PRO A 104 -1.06 15.83 2.98
N THR A 105 -2.03 16.72 3.23
CA THR A 105 -2.77 16.81 4.52
C THR A 105 -3.30 15.44 4.97
N TRP A 106 -3.80 14.66 4.01
CA TRP A 106 -4.39 13.35 4.24
C TRP A 106 -3.44 12.18 4.02
N ALA A 107 -2.13 12.45 3.84
CA ALA A 107 -1.16 11.45 3.41
C ALA A 107 -1.54 10.77 2.08
N ILE A 108 -0.84 9.71 1.71
CA ILE A 108 -1.24 8.86 0.60
C ILE A 108 -2.44 7.99 1.02
N SER A 109 -3.55 8.17 0.32
CA SER A 109 -4.87 7.60 0.66
C SER A 109 -5.46 6.84 -0.53
N GLN A 110 -4.64 6.02 -1.19
CA GLN A 110 -4.97 5.45 -2.49
C GLN A 110 -4.95 3.92 -2.43
N ASN A 111 -5.93 3.31 -3.10
CA ASN A 111 -6.10 1.86 -3.16
C ASN A 111 -5.56 1.35 -4.50
N PRO A 112 -4.64 0.37 -4.51
CA PRO A 112 -4.22 -0.27 -5.75
C PRO A 112 -5.41 -0.95 -6.45
N LEU A 113 -5.51 -0.79 -7.77
CA LEU A 113 -6.49 -1.47 -8.61
C LEU A 113 -5.77 -2.44 -9.55
N ILE A 114 -6.23 -3.69 -9.61
CA ILE A 114 -5.69 -4.67 -10.57
C ILE A 114 -6.57 -4.71 -11.82
N TYR A 115 -5.96 -4.60 -12.99
CA TYR A 115 -6.63 -4.74 -14.29
C TYR A 115 -5.72 -5.44 -15.30
N GLY A 116 -6.03 -6.69 -15.62
CA GLY A 116 -5.16 -7.53 -16.46
C GLY A 116 -3.78 -7.69 -15.84
N ASP A 117 -2.74 -7.27 -16.56
CA ASP A 117 -1.35 -7.29 -16.09
C ASP A 117 -0.93 -6.00 -15.38
N LEU A 118 -1.86 -5.08 -15.17
CA LEU A 118 -1.60 -3.77 -14.59
C LEU A 118 -2.02 -3.70 -13.12
N LEU A 119 -1.18 -3.03 -12.33
CA LEU A 119 -1.57 -2.39 -11.09
C LEU A 119 -1.68 -0.89 -11.34
N ILE A 120 -2.86 -0.33 -11.11
CA ILE A 120 -3.19 1.08 -11.37
C ILE A 120 -3.42 1.78 -10.03
N ILE A 121 -2.80 2.95 -9.85
CA ILE A 121 -2.96 3.75 -8.63
C ILE A 121 -2.82 5.24 -8.96
N ALA A 122 -3.57 6.08 -8.28
CA ALA A 122 -3.34 7.52 -8.33
C ALA A 122 -2.15 7.85 -7.41
N SER A 123 -1.08 8.42 -7.96
CA SER A 123 0.12 8.78 -7.18
C SER A 123 -0.11 9.96 -6.24
N GLN A 124 -1.10 10.82 -6.57
CA GLN A 124 -1.32 12.15 -5.97
C GLN A 124 -0.14 13.12 -6.17
N ALA A 125 0.91 12.69 -6.87
CA ALA A 125 2.19 13.37 -6.96
C ALA A 125 2.23 14.46 -8.04
N PRO A 126 3.17 15.43 -7.94
CA PRO A 126 3.27 16.53 -8.90
C PRO A 126 3.54 16.12 -10.34
N GLU A 127 4.23 15.00 -10.59
CA GLU A 127 4.65 14.61 -11.94
C GLU A 127 3.86 13.44 -12.55
N ALA A 128 2.86 12.93 -11.82
CA ALA A 128 2.00 11.85 -12.27
C ALA A 128 0.64 11.90 -11.58
N GLY A 129 -0.43 11.77 -12.38
CA GLY A 129 -1.79 11.70 -11.87
C GLY A 129 -2.20 10.28 -11.49
N VAL A 130 -2.28 9.43 -12.51
CA VAL A 130 -2.50 7.99 -12.42
C VAL A 130 -1.30 7.29 -13.03
N VAL A 131 -0.85 6.23 -12.37
CA VAL A 131 0.27 5.39 -12.79
C VAL A 131 -0.21 3.97 -12.91
N ALA A 132 0.15 3.31 -14.01
CA ALA A 132 0.02 1.87 -14.15
C ALA A 132 1.40 1.23 -14.17
N TYR A 133 1.54 0.24 -13.30
CA TYR A 133 2.71 -0.61 -13.19
C TYR A 133 2.39 -1.98 -13.80
N ASN A 134 3.36 -2.65 -14.39
CA ASN A 134 3.30 -4.08 -14.56
C ASN A 134 3.22 -4.72 -13.18
N LYS A 135 2.15 -5.46 -12.89
CA LYS A 135 1.87 -5.99 -11.55
C LYS A 135 2.89 -7.02 -11.07
N LEU A 136 3.65 -7.64 -11.98
CA LEU A 136 4.65 -8.67 -11.65
C LEU A 136 6.03 -8.07 -11.39
N THR A 137 6.42 -7.03 -12.14
CA THR A 137 7.77 -6.46 -12.08
C THR A 137 7.86 -5.13 -11.35
N GLY A 138 6.74 -4.40 -11.26
CA GLY A 138 6.70 -3.04 -10.75
C GLY A 138 7.23 -2.00 -11.76
N ASP A 139 7.49 -2.38 -13.02
CA ASP A 139 7.89 -1.42 -14.05
C ASP A 139 6.71 -0.55 -14.48
N ILE A 140 6.96 0.72 -14.78
CA ILE A 140 5.90 1.62 -15.25
C ILE A 140 5.49 1.21 -16.67
N ALA A 141 4.23 0.85 -16.85
CA ALA A 141 3.63 0.59 -18.15
C ALA A 141 3.19 1.89 -18.82
N TRP A 142 2.54 2.78 -18.04
CA TRP A 142 2.17 4.13 -18.47
C TRP A 142 1.89 5.02 -17.26
N LYS A 143 1.88 6.35 -17.49
CA LYS A 143 1.38 7.34 -16.52
C LYS A 143 0.65 8.47 -17.23
N THR A 144 -0.25 9.14 -16.52
CA THR A 144 -0.89 10.38 -16.99
C THR A 144 -0.12 11.61 -16.52
N PRO A 145 -0.33 12.78 -17.14
CA PRO A 145 0.01 14.05 -16.50
C PRO A 145 -0.61 14.19 -15.10
N SER A 146 -0.07 15.10 -14.30
CA SER A 146 -0.62 15.43 -12.99
C SER A 146 -2.09 15.82 -13.07
N LEU A 147 -2.86 15.42 -12.05
CA LEU A 147 -4.26 15.82 -11.88
C LEU A 147 -4.38 17.13 -11.07
N GLY A 148 -3.26 17.77 -10.74
CA GLY A 148 -3.20 18.88 -9.79
C GLY A 148 -3.08 18.41 -8.34
N ALA A 149 -3.11 19.36 -7.41
CA ALA A 149 -3.05 19.04 -5.99
C ALA A 149 -4.36 18.37 -5.54
N ALA A 150 -4.26 17.15 -5.01
CA ALA A 150 -5.26 16.64 -4.09
C ALA A 150 -5.14 17.45 -2.79
N GLY A 151 -6.24 18.06 -2.34
CA GLY A 151 -6.27 19.02 -1.22
C GLY A 151 -5.76 18.50 0.13
#